data_AF-A0A1J4KSH6-F1
#
_entry.id   AF-A0A1J4KSH6-F1
#
_cell.length_a   1.000
_cell.length_b   1.000
_cell.length_c   1.000
_cell.angle_alpha   90.00
_cell.angle_beta   90.00
_cell.angle_gamma   90.00
#
_symmetry.space_group_name_H-M   'P 1'
#
loop_
_entity.id
_entity.type
_entity.pdbx_description
1 polymer ?
#
loop_
_entity_poly.entity_id
_entity_poly.type
_entity_poly.pdbx_seq_one_letter_code
_entity_poly.pdbx_strand_id
1 'polypeptide(L)'
;MESSKQFANCLYNFLQPIEEDVYKFEDVALFLKRRKSALLYVLINLLFFGVYCLHLPVYSFVFLCLGLYFSLPFYFPLIKPFLRRLVLGKRVKNLPEDAPRKRYTIQQIAAFIGTLHYLLKRQIQHAKEGIEQKKLFLIAGTLFVLNFIFYLFLSISDSLALFIILNGILLLPFLLQLHVSAQFADLQDRLASVTSNFAISKEKTE
;
A
#
# COMPACT_ATOMS: atom_id res chain seq x y z
N MET A 1 4.46 13.34 -16.66
CA MET A 1 5.53 12.36 -16.38
C MET A 1 6.64 13.00 -15.55
N GLU A 2 7.17 14.15 -15.94
CA GLU A 2 8.21 14.88 -15.20
C GLU A 2 7.78 15.34 -13.81
N SER A 3 6.57 15.90 -13.65
CA SER A 3 6.01 16.24 -12.33
C SER A 3 5.85 15.04 -11.39
N SER A 4 5.60 13.84 -11.93
CA SER A 4 5.49 12.62 -11.14
C SER A 4 6.85 12.07 -10.73
N LYS A 5 7.88 12.23 -11.57
CA LYS A 5 9.27 11.94 -11.20
C LYS A 5 9.76 12.89 -10.11
N GLN A 6 9.46 14.18 -10.22
CA GLN A 6 9.75 15.17 -9.18
C GLN A 6 9.04 14.84 -7.88
N PHE A 7 7.78 14.41 -7.92
CA PHE A 7 7.05 13.95 -6.74
C PHE A 7 7.67 12.69 -6.12
N ALA A 8 8.05 11.70 -6.94
CA ALA A 8 8.74 10.51 -6.45
C ALA A 8 10.10 10.85 -5.80
N ASN A 9 10.87 11.77 -6.40
CA ASN A 9 12.13 12.23 -5.83
C ASN A 9 11.93 13.02 -4.53
N CYS A 10 10.90 13.86 -4.46
CA CYS A 10 10.54 14.58 -3.23
C CYS A 10 10.15 13.59 -2.12
N LEU A 11 9.35 12.58 -2.46
CA LEU A 11 8.95 11.54 -1.52
C LEU A 11 10.14 10.68 -1.07
N TYR A 12 11.05 10.35 -1.99
CA TYR A 12 12.30 9.67 -1.67
C TYR A 12 13.13 10.48 -0.67
N ASN A 13 13.37 11.76 -0.94
CA ASN A 13 14.11 12.66 -0.04
C ASN A 13 13.43 12.82 1.33
N PHE A 14 12.09 12.76 1.37
CA PHE A 14 11.32 12.81 2.62
C PHE A 14 11.40 11.50 3.42
N LEU A 15 11.40 10.34 2.74
CA LEU A 15 11.43 9.03 3.36
C LEU A 15 12.84 8.59 3.78
N GLN A 16 13.88 9.02 3.05
CA GLN A 16 15.27 8.70 3.32
C GLN A 16 15.72 8.97 4.78
N PRO A 17 15.43 10.13 5.42
CA PRO A 17 15.83 10.37 6.81
C PRO A 17 15.09 9.49 7.84
N ILE A 18 14.00 8.83 7.46
CA ILE A 18 13.20 7.94 8.32
C ILE A 18 13.24 6.48 7.85
N GLU A 19 14.23 6.11 7.04
CA GLU A 19 14.35 4.79 6.41
C GLU A 19 14.26 3.62 7.38
N GLU A 20 14.99 3.68 8.48
CA GLU A 20 14.95 2.62 9.48
C GLU A 20 13.55 2.43 10.08
N ASP A 21 12.79 3.51 10.25
CA ASP A 21 11.45 3.45 10.82
C ASP A 21 10.45 2.91 9.79
N VAL A 22 10.64 3.21 8.50
CA VAL A 22 9.90 2.60 7.38
C VAL A 22 10.15 1.08 7.34
N TYR A 23 11.41 0.63 7.40
CA TYR A 23 11.73 -0.80 7.41
C TYR A 23 11.23 -1.53 8.65
N LYS A 24 11.22 -0.87 9.82
CA LYS A 24 10.60 -1.45 11.03
C LYS A 24 9.09 -1.58 10.87
N PHE A 25 8.43 -0.60 10.25
CA PHE A 25 6.99 -0.69 9.98
C PHE A 25 6.69 -1.83 9.00
N GLU A 26 7.49 -1.94 7.93
CA GLU A 26 7.40 -3.01 6.96
C GLU A 26 7.65 -4.39 7.58
N ASP A 27 8.64 -4.55 8.47
CA ASP A 27 8.84 -5.79 9.23
C ASP A 27 7.59 -6.24 9.99
N VAL A 28 6.87 -5.28 10.55
CA VAL A 28 5.66 -5.55 11.32
C VAL A 28 4.49 -5.87 10.38
N ALA A 29 4.35 -5.14 9.27
CA ALA A 29 3.31 -5.38 8.26
C ALA A 29 3.51 -6.72 7.51
N LEU A 30 4.76 -7.09 7.19
CA LEU A 30 5.11 -8.36 6.54
C LEU A 30 5.16 -9.55 7.51
N PHE A 31 4.69 -9.40 8.75
CA PHE A 31 4.68 -10.44 9.78
C PHE A 31 6.05 -11.07 10.10
N LEU A 32 7.15 -10.36 9.85
CA LEU A 32 8.52 -10.81 10.17
C LEU A 32 8.77 -10.83 11.70
N LYS A 33 8.09 -9.96 12.46
CA LYS A 33 8.14 -9.90 13.93
C LYS A 33 6.79 -10.30 14.53
N ARG A 34 6.47 -11.61 14.53
CA ARG A 34 5.18 -12.19 14.96
C ARG A 34 4.52 -11.51 16.17
N ARG A 35 5.25 -11.31 17.29
CA ARG A 35 4.70 -10.67 18.50
C ARG A 35 4.25 -9.21 18.27
N LYS A 36 5.03 -8.45 17.51
CA LYS A 36 4.72 -7.04 17.20
C LYS A 36 3.67 -6.89 16.13
N SER A 37 3.69 -7.78 15.14
CA SER A 37 2.65 -7.86 14.12
C SER A 37 1.31 -8.22 14.73
N ALA A 38 1.27 -9.18 15.67
CA ALA A 38 0.08 -9.49 16.45
C ALA A 38 -0.39 -8.29 17.29
N LEU A 39 0.53 -7.60 17.98
CA LEU A 39 0.19 -6.38 18.73
C LEU A 39 -0.42 -5.29 17.84
N LEU A 40 0.18 -5.03 16.68
CA LEU A 40 -0.32 -4.04 15.72
C LEU A 40 -1.69 -4.45 15.17
N TYR A 41 -1.88 -5.73 14.86
CA TYR A 41 -3.16 -6.28 14.42
C TYR A 41 -4.24 -6.11 15.48
N VAL A 42 -3.96 -6.44 16.74
CA VAL A 42 -4.88 -6.24 17.86
C VAL A 42 -5.20 -4.74 18.04
N LEU A 43 -4.20 -3.86 17.97
CA LEU A 43 -4.39 -2.42 18.12
C LEU A 43 -5.28 -1.85 17.02
N ILE A 44 -5.12 -2.30 15.78
CA ILE A 44 -5.96 -1.88 14.65
C ILE A 44 -7.38 -2.43 14.76
N ASN A 45 -7.54 -3.68 15.24
CA ASN A 45 -8.87 -4.23 15.49
C ASN A 45 -9.57 -3.58 16.68
N LEU A 46 -8.84 -3.17 17.72
CA LEU A 46 -9.38 -2.36 18.82
C LEU A 46 -9.81 -0.97 18.33
N LEU A 47 -9.01 -0.35 17.46
CA LEU A 47 -9.37 0.92 16.84
C LEU A 47 -10.63 0.75 15.98
N PHE A 48 -10.70 -0.30 15.16
CA PHE A 48 -11.90 -0.66 14.40
C PHE A 48 -13.11 -0.87 15.32
N PHE A 49 -12.95 -1.60 16.42
CA PHE A 49 -14.03 -1.85 17.37
C PHE A 49 -14.53 -0.55 18.02
N GLY A 50 -13.62 0.32 18.48
CA GLY A 50 -13.98 1.62 19.04
C GLY A 50 -14.71 2.50 18.03
N VAL A 51 -14.22 2.50 16.79
CA VAL A 51 -14.85 3.15 15.64
C VAL A 51 -16.24 2.59 15.34
N TYR A 52 -16.38 1.26 15.33
CA TYR A 52 -17.63 0.55 15.07
C TYR A 52 -18.68 0.86 16.14
N CYS A 53 -18.29 0.90 17.42
CA CYS A 53 -19.17 1.25 18.54
C CYS A 53 -19.69 2.69 18.47
N LEU A 54 -19.00 3.60 17.79
CA LEU A 54 -19.46 4.98 17.61
C LEU A 54 -20.64 5.09 16.63
N HIS A 55 -20.97 4.02 15.89
CA HIS A 55 -22.03 3.98 14.87
C HIS A 55 -21.97 5.16 13.88
N LEU A 56 -20.75 5.65 13.61
CA LEU A 56 -20.54 6.74 12.68
C LEU A 56 -20.63 6.21 11.24
N PRO A 57 -21.23 6.99 10.33
CA PRO A 57 -21.26 6.63 8.93
C PRO A 57 -19.87 6.83 8.28
N VAL A 58 -19.58 6.07 7.21
CA VAL A 58 -18.23 6.04 6.58
C VAL A 58 -17.71 7.44 6.20
N TYR A 59 -18.58 8.34 5.74
CA TYR A 59 -18.19 9.70 5.37
C TYR A 59 -17.71 10.54 6.55
N SER A 60 -18.19 10.28 7.77
CA SER A 60 -17.70 10.96 8.98
C SER A 60 -16.24 10.62 9.29
N PHE A 61 -15.74 9.46 8.84
CA PHE A 61 -14.32 9.12 8.98
C PHE A 61 -13.43 9.96 8.09
N VAL A 62 -13.91 10.42 6.93
CA VAL A 62 -13.16 11.35 6.09
C VAL A 62 -12.92 12.65 6.85
N PHE A 63 -13.96 13.18 7.51
CA PHE A 63 -13.84 14.36 8.35
C PHE A 63 -12.97 14.12 9.60
N LEU A 64 -13.05 12.94 10.20
CA LEU A 64 -12.22 12.57 11.35
C LEU A 64 -10.74 12.48 10.95
N CYS A 65 -10.43 11.87 9.81
CA CYS A 65 -9.09 11.83 9.24
C CYS A 65 -8.55 13.23 8.91
N LEU A 66 -9.38 14.11 8.34
CA LEU A 66 -9.03 15.51 8.10
C LEU A 66 -8.75 16.26 9.41
N GLY A 67 -9.61 16.09 10.42
CA GLY A 67 -9.41 16.69 11.74
C GLY A 67 -8.13 16.20 12.43
N LEU A 68 -7.85 14.89 12.35
CA LEU A 68 -6.60 14.31 12.84
C LEU A 68 -5.39 14.83 12.06
N TYR A 69 -5.50 15.01 10.74
CA TYR A 69 -4.43 15.57 9.91
C TYR A 69 -4.09 17.02 10.31
N PHE A 70 -5.10 17.87 10.48
CA PHE A 70 -4.87 19.26 10.91
C PHE A 70 -4.38 19.38 12.35
N SER A 71 -4.79 18.45 13.21
CA SER A 71 -4.33 18.40 14.61
C SER A 71 -3.01 17.64 14.80
N LEU A 72 -2.53 16.95 13.76
CA LEU A 72 -1.28 16.18 13.75
C LEU A 72 -0.09 16.99 14.30
N PRO A 73 0.16 18.26 13.94
CA PRO A 73 1.31 19.02 14.45
C PRO A 73 1.32 19.17 15.98
N PHE A 74 0.15 19.19 16.62
CA PHE A 74 0.01 19.37 18.06
C PHE A 74 0.19 18.05 18.82
N TYR A 75 -0.36 16.95 18.29
CA TYR A 75 -0.35 15.66 18.98
C TYR A 75 0.81 14.76 18.58
N PHE A 76 1.34 14.90 17.37
CA PHE A 76 2.43 14.06 16.86
C PHE A 76 3.70 14.10 17.72
N PRO A 77 4.17 15.25 18.25
CA PRO A 77 5.35 15.26 19.12
C PRO A 77 5.17 14.41 20.39
N LEU A 78 3.95 14.33 20.91
CA LEU A 78 3.60 13.57 22.11
C LEU A 78 3.40 12.08 21.81
N ILE A 79 2.73 11.76 20.69
CA ILE A 79 2.38 10.37 20.35
C ILE A 79 3.56 9.65 19.69
N LYS A 80 4.40 10.35 18.90
CA LYS A 80 5.55 9.77 18.19
C LYS A 80 6.48 8.93 19.08
N PRO A 81 6.94 9.37 20.27
CA PRO A 81 7.81 8.54 21.11
C PRO A 81 7.10 7.27 21.62
N PHE A 82 5.80 7.35 21.88
CA PHE A 82 4.99 6.22 22.33
C PHE A 82 4.79 5.21 21.19
N LEU A 83 4.32 5.66 20.02
CA LEU A 83 4.21 4.87 18.79
C LEU A 83 5.54 4.20 18.44
N ARG A 84 6.65 4.95 18.52
CA ARG A 84 7.99 4.42 18.24
C ARG A 84 8.35 3.32 19.22
N ARG A 85 8.16 3.49 20.53
CA ARG A 85 8.46 2.42 21.50
C ARG A 85 7.56 1.20 21.35
N LEU A 86 6.27 1.42 21.09
CA LEU A 86 5.25 0.38 21.10
C LEU A 86 5.30 -0.50 19.84
N VAL A 87 5.50 0.12 18.67
CA VAL A 87 5.49 -0.57 17.36
C VAL A 87 6.92 -0.78 16.83
N LEU A 88 7.80 0.21 16.96
CA LEU A 88 9.11 0.27 16.30
C LEU A 88 10.24 0.04 17.32
N GLY A 89 10.49 -1.22 17.71
CA GLY A 89 11.54 -1.50 18.70
C GLY A 89 12.99 -1.23 18.24
N LYS A 90 13.96 -1.81 18.97
CA LYS A 90 15.40 -1.64 18.69
C LYS A 90 15.77 -2.03 17.25
N ARG A 91 16.91 -1.46 16.79
CA ARG A 91 17.47 -1.44 15.43
C ARG A 91 17.02 -2.59 14.51
N VAL A 92 16.80 -2.22 13.26
CA VAL A 92 16.58 -3.13 12.16
C VAL A 92 17.76 -4.11 12.07
N LYS A 93 17.51 -5.42 12.19
CA LYS A 93 18.50 -6.40 11.73
C LYS A 93 18.43 -6.41 10.20
N ASN A 94 19.58 -6.33 9.54
CA ASN A 94 19.67 -6.55 8.10
C ASN A 94 19.13 -7.96 7.82
N LEU A 95 18.15 -8.08 6.92
CA LEU A 95 17.72 -9.41 6.49
C LEU A 95 18.81 -9.99 5.59
N PRO A 96 19.12 -11.30 5.72
CA PRO A 96 19.95 -11.98 4.73
C PRO A 96 19.28 -11.90 3.36
N GLU A 97 20.08 -11.85 2.29
CA GLU A 97 19.58 -11.73 0.90
C GLU A 97 18.67 -12.90 0.49
N ASP A 98 18.82 -14.05 1.16
CA ASP A 98 18.07 -15.29 0.94
C ASP A 98 16.80 -15.39 1.81
N ALA A 99 16.43 -14.32 2.51
CA ALA A 99 15.24 -14.35 3.34
C ALA A 99 13.98 -14.63 2.49
N PRO A 100 13.07 -15.52 2.95
CA PRO A 100 11.85 -15.86 2.19
C PRO A 100 10.89 -14.67 2.01
N ARG A 101 11.10 -13.57 2.75
CA ARG A 101 10.39 -12.29 2.60
C ARG A 101 11.42 -11.17 2.51
N LYS A 102 11.44 -10.45 1.39
CA LYS A 102 12.29 -9.29 1.12
C LYS A 102 11.58 -7.98 1.46
N ARG A 103 12.33 -6.96 1.87
CA ARG A 103 11.83 -5.59 2.05
C ARG A 103 11.82 -4.85 0.72
N TYR A 104 10.85 -3.98 0.53
CA TYR A 104 10.84 -3.01 -0.56
C TYR A 104 11.81 -1.88 -0.25
N THR A 105 12.64 -1.49 -1.21
CA THR A 105 13.53 -0.33 -1.02
C THR A 105 12.72 0.96 -1.00
N ILE A 106 13.22 2.00 -0.32
CA ILE A 106 12.56 3.33 -0.36
C ILE A 106 12.37 3.81 -1.80
N GLN A 107 13.32 3.52 -2.69
CA GLN A 107 13.19 3.85 -4.10
C GLN A 107 11.98 3.16 -4.75
N GLN A 108 11.76 1.87 -4.45
CA GLN A 108 10.60 1.14 -4.95
C GLN A 108 9.29 1.70 -4.38
N ILE A 109 9.24 2.02 -3.08
CA ILE A 109 8.08 2.64 -2.44
C ILE A 109 7.79 4.01 -3.06
N ALA A 110 8.83 4.83 -3.23
CA ALA A 110 8.71 6.16 -3.83
C ALA A 110 8.27 6.10 -5.30
N ALA A 111 8.82 5.16 -6.06
CA ALA A 111 8.43 4.92 -7.46
C ALA A 111 6.99 4.44 -7.57
N PHE A 112 6.54 3.53 -6.69
CA PHE A 112 5.17 3.04 -6.66
C PHE A 112 4.18 4.17 -6.37
N ILE A 113 4.41 4.94 -5.30
CA ILE A 113 3.55 6.06 -4.92
C ILE A 113 3.58 7.16 -6.01
N GLY A 114 4.75 7.42 -6.60
CA GLY A 114 4.87 8.34 -7.74
C GLY A 114 4.08 7.90 -8.96
N THR A 115 4.03 6.59 -9.23
CA THR A 115 3.22 6.01 -10.31
C THR A 115 1.73 6.14 -10.02
N LEU A 116 1.30 5.86 -8.78
CA LEU A 116 -0.08 6.06 -8.36
C LEU A 116 -0.51 7.53 -8.50
N HIS A 117 0.35 8.45 -8.06
CA HIS A 117 0.13 9.89 -8.22
C HIS A 117 0.00 10.29 -9.70
N TYR A 118 0.85 9.75 -10.58
CA TYR A 118 0.76 9.98 -12.02
C TYR A 118 -0.59 9.51 -12.59
N LEU A 119 -1.03 8.29 -12.25
CA LEU A 119 -2.28 7.73 -12.73
C LEU A 119 -3.48 8.58 -12.28
N LEU A 120 -3.53 8.95 -10.99
CA LEU A 120 -4.59 9.80 -10.45
C LEU A 120 -4.62 11.17 -11.13
N LYS A 121 -3.46 11.82 -11.26
CA LYS A 121 -3.36 13.14 -11.92
C LYS A 121 -3.81 13.07 -13.37
N ARG A 122 -3.44 12.00 -14.09
CA ARG A 122 -3.85 11.79 -15.48
C ARG A 122 -5.37 11.61 -15.59
N GLN A 123 -5.99 10.87 -14.67
CA GLN A 123 -7.45 10.71 -14.66
C GLN A 123 -8.18 12.02 -14.36
N ILE A 124 -7.69 12.81 -13.40
CA ILE A 124 -8.25 14.13 -13.09
C ILE A 124 -8.15 15.05 -14.31
N GLN A 125 -7.00 15.04 -14.99
CA GLN A 125 -6.79 15.87 -16.17
C GLN A 125 -7.69 15.43 -17.34
N HIS A 126 -7.85 14.12 -17.59
CA HIS A 126 -8.79 13.60 -18.59
C HIS A 126 -10.24 13.99 -18.28
N ALA A 127 -10.65 13.95 -17.02
CA ALA A 127 -11.97 14.41 -16.60
C ALA A 127 -12.15 15.90 -16.89
N LYS A 128 -11.14 16.73 -16.57
CA LYS A 128 -11.15 18.17 -16.84
C LYS A 128 -11.24 18.48 -18.34
N GLU A 129 -10.39 17.85 -19.15
CA GLU A 129 -10.39 18.00 -20.62
C GLU A 129 -11.71 17.52 -21.24
N GLY A 130 -12.30 16.45 -20.69
CA GLY A 130 -13.62 15.96 -21.09
C GLY A 130 -14.73 16.98 -20.86
N ILE A 131 -14.71 17.67 -19.72
CA ILE A 131 -15.66 18.74 -19.37
C ILE A 131 -15.44 19.97 -20.25
N GLU A 132 -14.20 20.44 -20.38
CA GLU A 132 -13.86 21.64 -21.17
C GLU A 132 -14.18 21.47 -22.66
N GLN A 133 -13.92 20.28 -23.22
CA GLN A 133 -14.18 19.98 -24.63
C GLN A 133 -15.60 19.45 -24.87
N LYS A 134 -16.47 19.42 -23.86
CA LYS A 134 -17.85 18.88 -23.90
C LYS A 134 -17.93 17.49 -24.52
N LYS A 135 -16.90 16.66 -24.33
CA LYS A 135 -16.83 15.31 -24.88
C LYS A 135 -17.72 14.39 -24.04
N LEU A 136 -18.96 14.20 -24.49
CA LEU A 136 -19.99 13.39 -23.83
C LEU A 136 -19.48 12.02 -23.36
N PHE A 137 -18.68 11.33 -24.17
CA PHE A 137 -18.12 10.03 -23.82
C PHE A 137 -17.19 10.06 -22.61
N LEU A 138 -16.32 11.07 -22.51
CA LEU A 138 -15.40 11.24 -21.36
C LEU A 138 -16.15 11.64 -20.10
N ILE A 139 -17.15 12.52 -20.24
CA ILE A 139 -18.02 12.94 -19.12
C ILE A 139 -18.81 11.73 -18.60
N ALA A 140 -19.46 10.98 -19.49
CA ALA A 140 -20.22 9.78 -19.14
C ALA A 140 -19.34 8.70 -18.52
N GLY A 141 -18.14 8.45 -19.06
CA GLY A 141 -17.18 7.51 -18.48
C GLY A 141 -16.71 7.91 -17.09
N THR A 142 -16.41 9.20 -16.88
CA THR A 142 -16.01 9.74 -15.57
C THR A 142 -17.16 9.61 -14.56
N LEU A 143 -18.37 9.98 -14.96
CA LEU A 143 -19.57 9.84 -14.12
C LEU A 143 -19.87 8.38 -13.82
N PHE A 144 -19.73 7.47 -14.80
CA PHE A 144 -19.92 6.03 -14.60
C PHE A 144 -18.94 5.48 -13.57
N VAL A 145 -17.65 5.81 -13.67
CA VAL A 145 -16.63 5.38 -12.69
C VAL A 145 -16.92 5.95 -11.31
N LEU A 146 -17.24 7.24 -11.20
CA LEU A 146 -17.58 7.86 -9.92
C LEU A 146 -18.85 7.25 -9.31
N ASN A 147 -19.87 6.98 -10.13
CA ASN A 147 -21.13 6.40 -9.70
C ASN A 147 -20.93 4.93 -9.29
N PHE A 148 -20.09 4.18 -10.01
CA PHE A 148 -19.69 2.83 -9.61
C PHE A 148 -18.96 2.84 -8.27
N ILE A 149 -17.99 3.74 -8.07
CA ILE A 149 -17.30 3.90 -6.78
C ILE A 149 -18.31 4.25 -5.68
N PHE A 150 -19.21 5.19 -5.95
CA PHE A 150 -20.26 5.60 -5.01
C PHE A 150 -21.19 4.43 -4.62
N TYR A 151 -21.69 3.66 -5.59
CA TYR A 151 -22.49 2.47 -5.35
C TYR A 151 -21.73 1.35 -4.66
N LEU A 152 -20.44 1.19 -4.95
CA LEU A 152 -19.58 0.23 -4.26
C LEU A 152 -19.50 0.59 -2.76
N PHE A 153 -19.34 1.86 -2.42
CA PHE A 153 -19.36 2.32 -1.03
C PHE A 153 -20.76 2.28 -0.38
N LEU A 154 -21.84 2.43 -1.15
CA LEU A 154 -23.21 2.35 -0.65
C LEU A 154 -23.70 0.91 -0.43
N SER A 155 -23.28 -0.03 -1.29
CA SER A 155 -23.70 -1.43 -1.22
C SER A 155 -22.93 -2.23 -0.18
N ILE A 156 -21.72 -1.78 0.15
CA ILE A 156 -20.90 -2.37 1.19
C ILE A 156 -21.34 -1.80 2.54
N SER A 157 -21.55 -2.65 3.55
CA SER A 157 -21.84 -2.15 4.88
C SER A 157 -20.70 -1.27 5.39
N ASP A 158 -21.02 -0.15 6.02
CA ASP A 158 -20.04 0.81 6.55
C ASP A 158 -18.94 0.13 7.41
N SER A 159 -19.35 -0.85 8.20
CA SER A 159 -18.45 -1.70 9.00
C SER A 159 -17.49 -2.54 8.16
N LEU A 160 -17.94 -3.09 7.03
CA LEU A 160 -17.11 -3.90 6.13
C LEU A 160 -16.17 -3.01 5.32
N ALA A 161 -16.62 -1.83 4.89
CA ALA A 161 -15.75 -0.83 4.26
C ALA A 161 -14.62 -0.38 5.21
N LEU A 162 -14.94 -0.05 6.46
CA LEU A 162 -13.96 0.32 7.48
C LEU A 162 -13.00 -0.82 7.81
N PHE A 163 -13.52 -2.05 7.92
CA PHE A 163 -12.71 -3.24 8.14
C PHE A 163 -11.71 -3.44 7.00
N ILE A 164 -12.15 -3.34 5.74
CA ILE A 164 -11.31 -3.46 4.55
C ILE A 164 -10.27 -2.35 4.51
N ILE A 165 -10.61 -1.09 4.81
CA ILE A 165 -9.64 0.01 4.77
C ILE A 165 -8.56 -0.19 5.85
N LEU A 166 -8.97 -0.45 7.09
CA LEU A 166 -8.04 -0.57 8.22
C LEU A 166 -7.15 -1.81 8.14
N ASN A 167 -7.71 -2.97 7.77
CA ASN A 167 -6.93 -4.20 7.64
C ASN A 167 -6.24 -4.30 6.28
N GLY A 168 -6.81 -3.73 5.23
CA GLY A 168 -6.24 -3.69 3.89
C GLY A 168 -4.90 -2.96 3.86
N ILE A 169 -4.75 -1.84 4.56
CA ILE A 169 -3.45 -1.13 4.64
C ILE A 169 -2.34 -2.02 5.24
N LEU A 170 -2.68 -2.90 6.20
CA LEU A 170 -1.72 -3.84 6.79
C LEU A 170 -1.47 -5.09 5.93
N LEU A 171 -2.53 -5.62 5.31
CA LEU A 171 -2.50 -6.88 4.57
C LEU A 171 -2.01 -6.68 3.15
N LEU A 172 -2.18 -5.50 2.56
CA LEU A 172 -1.79 -5.20 1.18
C LEU A 172 -0.30 -5.43 0.92
N PRO A 173 0.65 -4.97 1.77
CA PRO A 173 2.07 -5.28 1.58
C PRO A 173 2.36 -6.78 1.61
N PHE A 174 1.69 -7.51 2.51
CA PHE A 174 1.83 -8.96 2.65
C PHE A 174 1.24 -9.73 1.44
N LEU A 175 0.05 -9.34 0.98
CA LEU A 175 -0.62 -9.95 -0.17
C LEU A 175 0.13 -9.65 -1.48
N LEU A 176 0.62 -8.42 -1.66
CA LEU A 176 1.47 -8.07 -2.80
C LEU A 176 2.75 -8.91 -2.80
N GLN A 177 3.39 -9.07 -1.64
CA GLN A 177 4.59 -9.90 -1.55
C GLN A 177 4.31 -11.37 -1.87
N LEU A 178 3.23 -11.95 -1.34
CA LEU A 178 2.82 -13.33 -1.63
C LEU A 178 2.57 -13.54 -3.13
N HIS A 179 1.85 -12.62 -3.76
CA HIS A 179 1.50 -12.73 -5.18
C HIS A 179 2.75 -12.59 -6.07
N VAL A 180 3.61 -11.62 -5.77
CA VAL A 180 4.87 -11.43 -6.50
C VAL A 180 5.81 -12.61 -6.29
N SER A 181 5.96 -13.12 -5.05
CA SER A 181 6.81 -14.29 -4.78
C SER A 181 6.29 -15.56 -5.46
N ALA A 182 4.97 -15.76 -5.52
CA ALA A 182 4.38 -16.92 -6.19
C ALA A 182 4.59 -16.86 -7.71
N GLN A 183 4.45 -15.67 -8.32
CA GLN A 183 4.71 -15.49 -9.75
C GLN A 183 6.20 -15.68 -10.09
N PHE A 184 7.11 -15.23 -9.23
CA PHE A 184 8.55 -15.45 -9.43
C PHE A 184 8.95 -16.91 -9.25
N ALA A 185 8.35 -17.64 -8.30
CA ALA A 185 8.57 -19.07 -8.14
C ALA A 185 8.09 -19.86 -9.37
N ASP A 186 6.88 -19.58 -9.87
CA ASP A 186 6.35 -20.22 -11.10
C ASP A 186 7.20 -19.88 -12.34
N LEU A 187 7.74 -18.65 -12.43
CA LEU A 187 8.67 -18.29 -13.51
C LEU A 187 10.02 -18.99 -13.41
N GLN A 188 10.56 -19.18 -12.20
CA GLN A 188 11.79 -19.94 -11.99
C GLN A 188 11.60 -21.42 -12.32
N ASP A 189 10.49 -22.02 -11.91
CA ASP A 189 10.17 -23.42 -12.23
C ASP A 189 9.96 -23.61 -13.73
N ARG A 190 9.30 -22.66 -14.41
CA ARG A 190 9.18 -22.65 -15.87
C ARG A 190 10.54 -22.51 -16.55
N LEU A 191 11.40 -21.59 -16.10
CA LEU A 191 12.74 -21.43 -16.66
C LEU A 191 13.64 -22.67 -16.42
N ALA A 192 13.53 -23.31 -15.26
CA ALA A 192 14.22 -24.56 -14.93
C ALA A 192 13.73 -25.74 -15.79
N SER A 193 12.42 -25.82 -16.05
CA SER A 193 11.84 -26.82 -16.94
C SER A 193 12.27 -26.63 -18.40
N VAL A 194 12.36 -25.38 -18.87
CA VAL A 194 12.86 -25.07 -20.21
C VAL A 194 14.35 -25.41 -20.35
N THR A 195 15.18 -25.01 -19.38
CA THR A 195 16.63 -25.32 -19.41
C THR A 195 16.94 -26.81 -19.32
N SER A 196 16.20 -27.57 -18.51
CA SER A 196 16.32 -29.04 -18.46
C SER A 196 15.86 -29.71 -19.76
N ASN A 197 14.76 -29.25 -20.38
CA ASN A 197 14.33 -29.76 -21.68
C ASN A 197 15.34 -29.46 -22.81
N PHE A 198 16.01 -28.31 -22.78
CA PHE A 198 17.09 -27.98 -23.70
C PHE A 198 18.36 -28.82 -23.47
N ALA A 199 18.67 -29.19 -22.22
CA ALA A 199 19.78 -30.09 -21.92
C ALA A 199 19.52 -31.51 -22.45
N ILE A 200 18.30 -32.02 -22.28
CA ILE A 200 17.88 -33.34 -22.77
C ILE A 200 17.83 -33.39 -24.31
N SER A 201 17.48 -32.28 -24.99
CA SER A 201 17.48 -32.28 -26.45
C SER A 201 18.88 -32.27 -27.04
N LYS A 202 19.87 -31.63 -26.38
CA LYS A 202 21.27 -31.67 -26.81
C LYS A 202 21.87 -33.07 -26.72
N GLU A 203 21.56 -33.82 -25.66
CA GLU A 203 22.07 -35.18 -25.44
C GLU A 203 21.51 -36.22 -26.45
N LYS A 204 20.42 -35.91 -27.14
CA LYS A 204 19.86 -36.73 -28.23
C LYS A 204 20.38 -36.39 -29.62
N THR A 205 21.21 -35.36 -29.75
CA THR A 205 21.75 -34.89 -31.05
C THR A 205 23.25 -35.19 -31.23
N GLU A 206 23.87 -35.83 -30.24
CA GLU A 206 25.18 -36.50 -30.34
C GLU A 206 24.97 -38.01 -30.47
#